data_AF-A0A971TNN9-F1
#
_entry.id   AF-A0A971TNN9-F1
#
_cell.length_a   1.000
_cell.length_b   1.000
_cell.length_c   1.000
_cell.angle_alpha   90.00
_cell.angle_beta   90.00
_cell.angle_gamma   90.00
#
_symmetry.space_group_name_H-M   'P 1'
#
loop_
_entity.id
_entity.type
_entity.pdbx_description
1 polymer ?
#
loop_
_entity_poly.entity_id
_entity_poly.type
_entity_poly.pdbx_seq_one_letter_code
_entity_poly.pdbx_strand_id
1 'polypeptide(L)'
;MDNVATMIREGRIDEIERELQQREAEAATSADWHYARGRLLEAQGDTPKAVAEYRQALRITPEHSEATFRLAYQLDLHGQEAEALPLYESLARKMPTHVNVLLNLASIYEDHGRHEEALNCVDRVLSEYPNHPRARMFLKDIESSMNMFYDENQERSRVKRSAIMDTPIADFELSVRARNCLKKMNIHSLGDLLRISEPELMAYKNFGETSLQEIKAMLAEKGLQLGQMKEEAPRPARPPQSRRPLPDGAPEILNRVLSEIEFSSRARKCLERLNLVTLGDLVVRTEAELLAIKNFGQTSLSEVKAKLAEFNLSLRKPS
;
A
#
# COMPACT_ATOMS: atom_id res chain seq x y z
N MET A 1 -7.64 -23.11 -38.15
CA MET A 1 -8.56 -21.96 -38.20
C MET A 1 -7.79 -20.78 -37.68
N ASP A 2 -7.63 -19.75 -38.50
CA ASP A 2 -7.04 -18.50 -38.01
C ASP A 2 -7.89 -17.98 -36.85
N ASN A 3 -7.26 -17.56 -35.77
CA ASN A 3 -7.98 -17.02 -34.61
C ASN A 3 -8.68 -15.73 -35.06
N VAL A 4 -10.00 -15.61 -34.82
CA VAL A 4 -10.80 -14.40 -35.09
C VAL A 4 -10.12 -13.14 -34.55
N ALA A 5 -9.42 -13.25 -33.42
CA ALA A 5 -8.62 -12.16 -32.88
C ALA A 5 -7.50 -11.66 -33.80
N THR A 6 -6.87 -12.56 -34.56
CA THR A 6 -5.81 -12.24 -35.52
C THR A 6 -6.39 -11.57 -36.76
N MET A 7 -7.48 -12.11 -37.31
CA MET A 7 -8.14 -11.51 -38.47
C MET A 7 -8.63 -10.07 -38.18
N ILE A 8 -9.18 -9.82 -36.98
CA ILE A 8 -9.57 -8.46 -36.55
C ILE A 8 -8.36 -7.53 -36.51
N ARG A 9 -7.21 -7.99 -35.98
CA ARG A 9 -5.99 -7.19 -35.91
C ARG A 9 -5.46 -6.81 -37.29
N GLU A 10 -5.66 -7.68 -38.27
CA GLU A 10 -5.26 -7.50 -39.66
C GLU A 10 -6.30 -6.73 -40.49
N GLY A 11 -7.44 -6.36 -39.89
CA GLY A 11 -8.51 -5.64 -40.58
C GLY A 11 -9.32 -6.49 -41.56
N ARG A 12 -9.20 -7.83 -41.50
CA ARG A 12 -9.89 -8.78 -42.38
C ARG A 12 -11.34 -9.05 -41.93
N ILE A 13 -12.10 -7.98 -41.71
CA ILE A 13 -13.47 -8.04 -41.15
C ILE A 13 -14.44 -8.73 -42.12
N ASP A 14 -14.33 -8.43 -43.41
CA ASP A 14 -15.21 -9.01 -44.45
C ASP A 14 -15.01 -10.52 -44.66
N GLU A 15 -13.83 -11.04 -44.32
CA GLU A 15 -13.55 -12.48 -44.36
C GLU A 15 -14.24 -13.20 -43.20
N ILE A 16 -14.18 -12.62 -41.99
CA ILE A 16 -14.87 -13.13 -40.80
C ILE A 16 -16.37 -13.19 -41.04
N GLU A 17 -16.94 -12.11 -41.58
CA GLU A 17 -18.38 -12.05 -41.85
C GLU A 17 -18.82 -13.14 -42.85
N ARG A 18 -18.06 -13.33 -43.93
CA ARG A 18 -18.33 -14.40 -44.91
C ARG A 18 -18.22 -15.79 -44.30
N GLU A 19 -17.19 -16.06 -43.49
CA GLU A 19 -17.02 -17.35 -42.84
C GLU A 19 -18.16 -17.64 -41.85
N LEU A 20 -18.58 -16.63 -41.08
CA LEU A 20 -19.68 -16.77 -40.13
C LEU A 20 -21.02 -17.02 -40.84
N GLN A 21 -21.30 -16.32 -41.94
CA GLN A 21 -22.54 -16.51 -42.74
C GLN A 21 -22.60 -17.89 -43.37
N GLN A 22 -21.50 -18.38 -43.97
CA GLN A 22 -21.46 -19.70 -44.60
C GLN A 22 -21.74 -20.84 -43.60
N ARG A 23 -21.36 -20.64 -42.34
CA ARG A 23 -21.47 -21.64 -41.28
C ARG A 23 -22.67 -21.42 -40.36
N GLU A 24 -23.48 -20.38 -40.56
CA GLU A 24 -24.54 -19.98 -39.62
C GLU A 24 -25.53 -21.11 -39.34
N ALA A 25 -25.99 -21.83 -40.38
CA ALA A 25 -26.99 -22.89 -40.24
C ALA A 25 -26.53 -24.07 -39.36
N GLU A 26 -25.23 -24.37 -39.33
CA GLU A 26 -24.66 -25.51 -38.58
C GLU A 26 -23.95 -25.08 -37.29
N ALA A 27 -23.36 -23.88 -37.28
CA ALA A 27 -22.48 -23.40 -36.22
C ALA A 27 -23.16 -22.46 -35.22
N ALA A 28 -24.39 -21.96 -35.48
CA ALA A 28 -25.16 -21.14 -34.53
C ALA A 28 -25.58 -21.88 -33.24
N THR A 29 -25.19 -23.15 -33.08
CA THR A 29 -25.33 -23.91 -31.83
C THR A 29 -24.04 -23.98 -31.02
N SER A 30 -22.92 -23.46 -31.55
CA SER A 30 -21.61 -23.48 -30.93
C SER A 30 -21.31 -22.18 -30.19
N ALA A 31 -20.79 -22.29 -28.96
CA ALA A 31 -20.33 -21.14 -28.20
C ALA A 31 -19.21 -20.37 -28.93
N ASP A 32 -18.32 -21.07 -29.65
CA ASP A 32 -17.22 -20.44 -30.39
C ASP A 32 -17.71 -19.58 -31.57
N TRP A 33 -18.81 -19.98 -32.20
CA TRP A 33 -19.42 -19.20 -33.28
C TRP A 33 -20.05 -17.92 -32.73
N HIS A 34 -20.79 -18.02 -31.61
CA HIS A 34 -21.34 -16.84 -30.93
C HIS A 34 -20.24 -15.90 -30.42
N TYR A 35 -19.15 -16.44 -29.86
CA TYR A 35 -17.98 -15.66 -29.50
C TYR A 35 -17.36 -14.94 -30.72
N ALA A 36 -17.15 -15.65 -31.83
CA ALA A 36 -16.61 -15.09 -33.06
C ALA A 36 -17.50 -13.96 -33.63
N ARG A 37 -18.83 -14.17 -33.62
CA ARG A 37 -19.80 -13.16 -34.04
C ARG A 37 -19.81 -11.96 -33.11
N GLY A 38 -19.74 -12.17 -31.79
CA GLY A 38 -19.59 -11.09 -30.82
C GLY A 38 -18.33 -10.24 -31.08
N ARG A 39 -17.20 -10.90 -31.38
CA ARG A 39 -15.95 -10.22 -31.73
C ARG A 39 -16.05 -9.41 -33.02
N LEU A 40 -16.77 -9.91 -34.03
CA LEU A 40 -17.04 -9.19 -35.27
C LEU A 40 -17.87 -7.92 -35.00
N LEU A 41 -18.97 -8.06 -34.25
CA LEU A 41 -19.87 -6.95 -33.90
C LEU A 41 -19.15 -5.90 -33.05
N GLU A 42 -18.30 -6.32 -32.11
CA GLU A 42 -17.42 -5.44 -31.34
C GLU A 42 -16.50 -4.63 -32.27
N ALA A 43 -15.89 -5.27 -33.28
CA ALA A 43 -15.03 -4.60 -34.25
C ALA A 43 -15.79 -3.62 -35.17
N GLN A 44 -17.09 -3.89 -35.42
CA GLN A 44 -17.99 -3.01 -36.17
C GLN A 44 -18.57 -1.87 -35.31
N GLY A 45 -18.34 -1.88 -33.99
CA GLY A 45 -18.85 -0.88 -33.05
C GLY A 45 -20.27 -1.12 -32.55
N ASP A 46 -20.89 -2.26 -32.86
CA ASP A 46 -22.22 -2.62 -32.34
C ASP A 46 -22.10 -3.38 -31.01
N THR A 47 -21.73 -2.65 -29.97
CA THR A 47 -21.51 -3.22 -28.63
C THR A 47 -22.76 -3.93 -28.05
N PRO A 48 -23.99 -3.38 -28.15
CA PRO A 48 -25.17 -4.04 -27.60
C PRO A 48 -25.39 -5.44 -28.19
N LYS A 49 -25.21 -5.60 -29.51
CA LYS A 49 -25.31 -6.93 -30.13
C LYS A 49 -24.13 -7.82 -29.76
N ALA A 50 -22.92 -7.29 -29.67
CA ALA A 50 -21.76 -8.06 -29.24
C ALA A 50 -21.96 -8.68 -27.84
N VAL A 51 -22.46 -7.88 -26.88
CA VAL A 51 -22.80 -8.34 -25.53
C VAL A 51 -23.85 -9.45 -25.55
N ALA A 52 -24.89 -9.33 -26.39
CA ALA A 52 -25.91 -10.36 -26.53
C ALA A 52 -25.33 -11.68 -27.05
N GLU A 53 -24.43 -11.62 -28.03
CA GLU A 53 -23.74 -12.80 -28.57
C GLU A 53 -22.80 -13.45 -27.54
N TYR A 54 -22.06 -12.67 -26.76
CA TYR A 54 -21.24 -13.22 -25.67
C TYR A 54 -22.08 -13.89 -24.59
N ARG A 55 -23.22 -13.30 -24.21
CA ARG A 55 -24.16 -13.94 -23.28
C ARG A 55 -24.70 -15.25 -23.85
N GLN A 56 -24.92 -15.34 -25.17
CA GLN A 56 -25.32 -16.61 -25.78
C GLN A 56 -24.21 -17.65 -25.74
N ALA A 57 -22.97 -17.26 -26.03
CA ALA A 57 -21.82 -18.15 -25.92
C ALA A 57 -21.74 -18.76 -24.51
N LEU A 58 -21.95 -17.95 -23.46
CA LEU A 58 -21.95 -18.41 -22.08
C LEU A 58 -23.18 -19.25 -21.70
N ARG A 59 -24.31 -19.09 -22.38
CA ARG A 59 -25.49 -19.96 -22.16
C ARG A 59 -25.25 -21.36 -22.70
N ILE A 60 -24.49 -21.48 -23.79
CA ILE A 60 -24.12 -22.77 -24.41
C ILE A 60 -22.96 -23.40 -23.67
N THR A 61 -21.93 -22.62 -23.33
CA THR A 61 -20.74 -23.08 -22.60
C THR A 61 -20.41 -22.07 -21.49
N PRO A 62 -20.90 -22.29 -20.26
CA PRO A 62 -20.68 -21.38 -19.13
C PRO A 62 -19.20 -21.13 -18.80
N GLU A 63 -18.33 -22.09 -19.11
CA GLU A 63 -16.90 -22.02 -18.81
C GLU A 63 -16.07 -21.34 -19.91
N HIS A 64 -16.69 -20.82 -20.97
CA HIS A 64 -16.01 -20.17 -22.10
C HIS A 64 -15.26 -18.90 -21.65
N SER A 65 -13.93 -19.01 -21.55
CA SER A 65 -13.14 -18.01 -20.81
C SER A 65 -12.93 -16.73 -21.63
N GLU A 66 -12.77 -16.85 -22.94
CA GLU A 66 -12.61 -15.72 -23.85
C GLU A 66 -13.92 -14.93 -24.01
N ALA A 67 -15.06 -15.60 -24.11
CA ALA A 67 -16.36 -14.94 -24.11
C ALA A 67 -16.65 -14.25 -22.77
N THR A 68 -16.32 -14.91 -21.65
CA THR A 68 -16.45 -14.31 -20.30
C THR A 68 -15.61 -13.05 -20.18
N PHE A 69 -14.36 -13.09 -20.64
CA PHE A 69 -13.45 -11.94 -20.57
C PHE A 69 -13.95 -10.77 -21.42
N ARG A 70 -14.40 -11.05 -22.65
CA ARG A 70 -14.92 -10.04 -23.56
C ARG A 70 -16.22 -9.43 -23.06
N LEU A 71 -17.11 -10.24 -22.50
CA LEU A 71 -18.33 -9.75 -21.86
C LEU A 71 -17.99 -8.81 -20.70
N ALA A 72 -17.13 -9.25 -19.78
CA ALA A 72 -16.70 -8.44 -18.63
C ALA A 72 -16.07 -7.11 -19.09
N TYR A 73 -15.21 -7.15 -20.09
CA TYR A 73 -14.57 -5.95 -20.66
C TYR A 73 -15.55 -4.97 -21.27
N GLN A 74 -16.54 -5.45 -22.02
CA GLN A 74 -17.55 -4.57 -22.62
C GLN A 74 -18.50 -3.98 -21.57
N LEU A 75 -18.85 -4.76 -20.54
CA LEU A 75 -19.67 -4.26 -19.43
C LEU A 75 -18.93 -3.16 -18.65
N ASP A 76 -17.67 -3.41 -18.31
CA ASP A 76 -16.79 -2.47 -17.61
C ASP A 76 -16.62 -1.15 -18.40
N LEU A 77 -16.30 -1.23 -19.69
CA LEU A 77 -16.16 -0.06 -20.58
C LEU A 77 -17.43 0.81 -20.65
N HIS A 78 -18.60 0.21 -20.42
CA HIS A 78 -19.90 0.89 -20.42
C HIS A 78 -20.46 1.17 -19.02
N GLY A 79 -19.63 1.06 -17.97
CA GLY A 79 -19.97 1.40 -16.59
C GLY A 79 -20.91 0.39 -15.91
N GLN A 80 -21.12 -0.79 -16.49
CA GLN A 80 -21.90 -1.89 -15.90
C GLN A 80 -21.01 -2.77 -15.01
N GLU A 81 -20.26 -2.12 -14.14
CA GLU A 81 -19.20 -2.75 -13.36
C GLU A 81 -19.72 -3.83 -12.40
N ALA A 82 -20.92 -3.63 -11.84
CA ALA A 82 -21.58 -4.60 -10.96
C ALA A 82 -21.81 -5.98 -11.62
N GLU A 83 -21.99 -6.02 -12.94
CA GLU A 83 -22.05 -7.27 -13.71
C GLU A 83 -20.66 -7.74 -14.15
N ALA A 84 -19.73 -6.83 -14.43
CA ALA A 84 -18.38 -7.15 -14.90
C ALA A 84 -17.50 -7.79 -13.82
N LEU A 85 -17.54 -7.27 -12.60
CA LEU A 85 -16.71 -7.69 -11.48
C LEU A 85 -16.79 -9.20 -11.20
N PRO A 86 -17.98 -9.82 -11.00
CA PRO A 86 -18.05 -11.26 -10.73
C PRO A 86 -17.54 -12.11 -11.91
N LEU A 87 -17.66 -11.63 -13.15
CA LEU A 87 -17.11 -12.32 -14.33
C LEU A 87 -15.58 -12.29 -14.30
N TYR A 88 -14.97 -11.14 -14.00
CA TYR A 88 -13.53 -11.05 -13.84
C TYR A 88 -13.00 -11.89 -12.66
N GLU A 89 -13.69 -11.86 -11.51
CA GLU A 89 -13.34 -12.70 -10.36
C GLU A 89 -13.40 -14.19 -10.70
N SER A 90 -14.40 -14.62 -11.48
CA SER A 90 -14.53 -16.01 -11.93
C SER A 90 -13.35 -16.45 -12.80
N LEU A 91 -12.86 -15.56 -13.67
CA LEU A 91 -11.68 -15.80 -14.51
C LEU A 91 -10.40 -15.83 -13.67
N ALA A 92 -10.30 -14.98 -12.66
CA ALA A 92 -9.12 -14.88 -11.80
C ALA A 92 -8.91 -16.09 -10.88
N ARG A 93 -9.95 -16.91 -10.68
CA ARG A 93 -9.88 -18.20 -9.97
C ARG A 93 -9.31 -19.33 -10.82
N LYS A 94 -9.33 -19.20 -12.15
CA LYS A 94 -8.77 -20.22 -13.06
C LYS A 94 -7.27 -19.99 -13.22
N MET A 95 -6.49 -21.06 -13.06
CA MET A 95 -5.03 -21.05 -13.26
C MET A 95 -4.69 -21.81 -14.56
N PRO A 96 -3.87 -21.24 -15.46
CA PRO A 96 -3.25 -19.91 -15.41
C PRO A 96 -4.26 -18.77 -15.66
N THR A 97 -4.09 -17.65 -14.97
CA THR A 97 -4.95 -16.46 -15.15
C THR A 97 -4.33 -15.49 -16.15
N HIS A 98 -5.13 -14.95 -17.06
CA HIS A 98 -4.68 -13.95 -18.02
C HIS A 98 -4.31 -12.62 -17.32
N VAL A 99 -3.15 -12.05 -17.61
CA VAL A 99 -2.64 -10.79 -16.99
C VAL A 99 -3.66 -9.65 -17.05
N ASN A 100 -4.31 -9.44 -18.21
CA ASN A 100 -5.33 -8.39 -18.35
C ASN A 100 -6.53 -8.55 -17.40
N VAL A 101 -6.90 -9.78 -17.01
CA VAL A 101 -7.97 -9.98 -16.01
C VAL A 101 -7.55 -9.39 -14.67
N LEU A 102 -6.33 -9.70 -14.23
CA LEU A 102 -5.80 -9.21 -12.96
C LEU A 102 -5.62 -7.69 -12.96
N LEU A 103 -5.17 -7.10 -14.07
CA LEU A 103 -5.01 -5.65 -14.15
C LEU A 103 -6.34 -4.90 -14.18
N ASN A 104 -7.36 -5.44 -14.86
CA ASN A 104 -8.68 -4.83 -14.86
C ASN A 104 -9.34 -4.97 -13.48
N LEU A 105 -9.20 -6.11 -12.80
CA LEU A 105 -9.61 -6.25 -11.39
C LEU A 105 -8.89 -5.28 -10.46
N ALA A 106 -7.59 -5.09 -10.65
CA ALA A 106 -6.83 -4.13 -9.84
C ALA A 106 -7.37 -2.71 -9.97
N SER A 107 -7.71 -2.29 -11.19
CA SER A 107 -8.34 -0.98 -11.44
C SER A 107 -9.68 -0.86 -10.71
N ILE A 108 -10.57 -1.84 -10.91
CA ILE A 108 -11.90 -1.85 -10.29
C ILE A 108 -11.81 -1.83 -8.75
N TYR A 109 -10.92 -2.63 -8.17
CA TYR A 109 -10.72 -2.66 -6.73
C TYR A 109 -10.13 -1.36 -6.18
N GLU A 110 -9.25 -0.70 -6.93
CA GLU A 110 -8.70 0.61 -6.55
C GLU A 110 -9.79 1.69 -6.54
N ASP A 111 -10.62 1.75 -7.59
CA ASP A 111 -11.77 2.65 -7.68
C ASP A 111 -12.77 2.44 -6.52
N HIS A 112 -12.90 1.20 -6.03
CA HIS A 112 -13.74 0.83 -4.89
C HIS A 112 -13.07 1.03 -3.52
N GLY A 113 -11.82 1.51 -3.48
CA GLY A 113 -11.04 1.64 -2.24
C GLY A 113 -10.65 0.31 -1.59
N ARG A 114 -10.79 -0.82 -2.32
CA ARG A 114 -10.37 -2.17 -1.92
C ARG A 114 -8.89 -2.40 -2.24
N HIS A 115 -8.03 -1.53 -1.68
CA HIS A 115 -6.61 -1.43 -2.03
C HIS A 115 -5.83 -2.74 -1.81
N GLU A 116 -6.13 -3.51 -0.76
CA GLU A 116 -5.45 -4.80 -0.50
C GLU A 116 -5.70 -5.83 -1.62
N GLU A 117 -6.93 -5.86 -2.15
CA GLU A 117 -7.31 -6.78 -3.22
C GLU A 117 -6.73 -6.34 -4.57
N ALA A 118 -6.66 -5.02 -4.79
CA ALA A 118 -5.95 -4.44 -5.92
C ALA A 118 -4.46 -4.80 -5.90
N LEU A 119 -3.79 -4.68 -4.73
CA LEU A 119 -2.39 -5.08 -4.57
C LEU A 119 -2.17 -6.56 -4.86
N ASN A 120 -3.01 -7.44 -4.31
CA ASN A 120 -2.91 -8.88 -4.58
C ASN A 120 -2.98 -9.19 -6.08
N CYS A 121 -3.88 -8.53 -6.81
CA CYS A 121 -3.97 -8.70 -8.26
C CYS A 121 -2.69 -8.27 -8.98
N VAL A 122 -2.12 -7.13 -8.59
CA VAL A 122 -0.88 -6.61 -9.18
C VAL A 122 0.34 -7.47 -8.80
N ASP A 123 0.42 -7.94 -7.56
CA ASP A 123 1.49 -8.80 -7.06
C ASP A 123 1.53 -10.14 -7.78
N ARG A 124 0.36 -10.73 -8.06
CA ARG A 124 0.28 -11.94 -8.90
C ARG A 124 0.88 -11.72 -10.28
N VAL A 125 0.60 -10.57 -10.92
CA VAL A 125 1.18 -10.23 -12.23
C VAL A 125 2.69 -10.01 -12.11
N LEU A 126 3.16 -9.28 -11.11
CA LEU A 126 4.59 -8.97 -10.93
C LEU A 126 5.41 -10.17 -10.47
N SER A 127 4.80 -11.16 -9.82
CA SER A 127 5.46 -12.41 -9.46
C SER A 127 5.86 -13.23 -10.70
N GLU A 128 5.01 -13.24 -11.72
CA GLU A 128 5.28 -13.92 -13.00
C GLU A 128 6.05 -13.02 -13.98
N TYR A 129 5.72 -11.73 -14.01
CA TYR A 129 6.27 -10.73 -14.92
C TYR A 129 6.81 -9.50 -14.16
N PRO A 130 7.99 -9.58 -13.51
CA PRO A 130 8.53 -8.51 -12.65
C PRO A 130 8.70 -7.15 -13.34
N ASN A 131 8.85 -7.16 -14.67
CA ASN A 131 9.04 -5.95 -15.48
C ASN A 131 7.78 -5.49 -16.22
N HIS A 132 6.58 -6.00 -15.86
CA HIS A 132 5.34 -5.63 -16.55
C HIS A 132 5.00 -4.13 -16.34
N PRO A 133 5.05 -3.27 -17.39
CA PRO A 133 5.00 -1.82 -17.22
C PRO A 133 3.70 -1.33 -16.59
N ARG A 134 2.54 -1.83 -17.05
CA ARG A 134 1.23 -1.44 -16.53
C ARG A 134 1.05 -1.87 -15.07
N ALA A 135 1.56 -3.04 -14.70
CA ALA A 135 1.41 -3.55 -13.34
C ALA A 135 2.20 -2.69 -12.34
N ARG A 136 3.42 -2.28 -12.71
CA ARG A 136 4.22 -1.34 -11.90
C ARG A 136 3.62 0.06 -11.80
N MET A 137 2.83 0.47 -12.79
CA MET A 137 2.09 1.73 -12.73
C MET A 137 0.96 1.62 -11.71
N PHE A 138 0.07 0.62 -11.87
CA PHE A 138 -1.01 0.34 -10.92
C PHE A 138 -0.50 0.17 -9.49
N LEU A 139 0.63 -0.50 -9.26
CA LEU A 139 1.22 -0.62 -7.91
C LEU A 139 1.47 0.76 -7.28
N LYS A 140 2.06 1.69 -8.03
CA LYS A 140 2.36 3.05 -7.52
C LYS A 140 1.09 3.86 -7.29
N ASP A 141 0.11 3.70 -8.16
CA ASP A 141 -1.16 4.41 -8.04
C ASP A 141 -1.88 3.94 -6.77
N ILE A 142 -1.98 2.62 -6.56
CA ILE A 142 -2.56 2.02 -5.34
C ILE A 142 -1.80 2.45 -4.07
N GLU A 143 -0.46 2.41 -4.09
CA GLU A 143 0.37 2.86 -2.96
C GLU A 143 0.18 4.36 -2.65
N SER A 144 -0.03 5.17 -3.68
CA SER A 144 -0.29 6.61 -3.53
C SER A 144 -1.67 6.87 -2.94
N SER A 145 -2.70 6.18 -3.46
CA SER A 145 -4.07 6.22 -2.93
C SER A 145 -4.11 5.84 -1.46
N MET A 146 -3.41 4.77 -1.05
CA MET A 146 -3.30 4.39 0.36
C MET A 146 -2.63 5.46 1.22
N ASN A 147 -1.48 6.00 0.81
CA ASN A 147 -0.76 7.00 1.60
C ASN A 147 -1.57 8.29 1.82
N MET A 148 -2.39 8.71 0.85
CA MET A 148 -3.28 9.87 1.00
C MET A 148 -4.34 9.65 2.10
N PHE A 149 -4.95 8.46 2.15
CA PHE A 149 -5.91 8.13 3.21
C PHE A 149 -5.27 7.99 4.59
N TYR A 150 -4.01 7.53 4.66
CA TYR A 150 -3.27 7.47 5.93
C TYR A 150 -2.94 8.87 6.47
N ASP A 151 -2.61 9.82 5.61
CA ASP A 151 -2.26 11.20 6.02
C ASP A 151 -3.49 11.94 6.58
N GLU A 152 -4.63 11.95 5.86
CA GLU A 152 -5.85 12.64 6.31
C GLU A 152 -6.39 12.10 7.64
N ASN A 153 -6.36 10.78 7.84
CA ASN A 153 -6.82 10.16 9.08
C ASN A 153 -5.88 10.47 10.25
N GLN A 154 -4.57 10.52 10.00
CA GLN A 154 -3.59 10.91 11.01
C GLN A 154 -3.74 12.39 11.37
N GLU A 155 -3.91 13.28 10.40
CA GLU A 155 -4.15 14.71 10.64
C GLU A 155 -5.43 14.93 11.44
N ARG A 156 -6.56 14.31 11.06
CA ARG A 156 -7.80 14.39 11.85
C ARG A 156 -7.62 13.89 13.27
N SER A 157 -6.85 12.82 13.47
CA SER A 157 -6.55 12.27 14.80
C SER A 157 -5.63 13.19 15.60
N ARG A 158 -4.64 13.83 14.95
CA ARG A 158 -3.77 14.85 15.56
C ARG A 158 -4.55 16.09 15.98
N VAL A 159 -5.43 16.60 15.13
CA VAL A 159 -6.28 17.77 15.42
C VAL A 159 -7.26 17.48 16.56
N LYS A 160 -7.87 16.29 16.58
CA LYS A 160 -8.71 15.86 17.72
C LYS A 160 -7.89 15.75 19.00
N ARG A 161 -6.69 15.16 18.92
CA ARG A 161 -5.81 15.00 20.09
C ARG A 161 -5.30 16.36 20.59
N SER A 162 -4.95 17.31 19.71
CA SER A 162 -4.53 18.66 20.13
C SER A 162 -5.67 19.43 20.80
N ALA A 163 -6.89 19.37 20.25
CA ALA A 163 -8.06 20.00 20.87
C ALA A 163 -8.35 19.47 22.28
N ILE A 164 -8.17 18.16 22.50
CA ILE A 164 -8.30 17.55 23.83
C ILE A 164 -7.22 18.09 24.80
N MET A 165 -5.97 18.27 24.34
CA MET A 165 -4.88 18.80 25.18
C MET A 165 -5.10 20.24 25.62
N ASP A 166 -5.71 21.06 24.75
CA ASP A 166 -5.98 22.48 25.04
C ASP A 166 -7.20 22.69 25.95
N THR A 167 -7.93 21.63 26.31
CA THR A 167 -9.11 21.69 27.18
C THR A 167 -8.70 22.19 28.58
N PRO A 168 -9.27 23.30 29.06
CA PRO A 168 -9.01 23.80 30.41
C PRO A 168 -9.40 22.80 31.48
N ILE A 169 -8.56 22.65 32.52
CA ILE A 169 -8.86 21.76 33.65
C ILE A 169 -10.12 22.19 34.42
N ALA A 170 -10.50 23.47 34.30
CA ALA A 170 -11.69 24.03 34.92
C ALA A 170 -13.00 23.43 34.39
N ASP A 171 -12.99 22.87 33.17
CA ASP A 171 -14.16 22.29 32.53
C ASP A 171 -14.49 20.88 33.06
N PHE A 172 -13.59 20.30 33.86
CA PHE A 172 -13.78 18.98 34.46
C PHE A 172 -14.35 19.06 35.89
N GLU A 173 -15.20 18.10 36.22
CA GLU A 173 -15.82 17.94 37.54
C GLU A 173 -14.81 17.40 38.56
N LEU A 174 -13.95 18.29 39.04
CA LEU A 174 -12.95 17.99 40.08
C LEU A 174 -13.35 18.63 41.41
N SER A 175 -12.96 18.00 42.53
CA SER A 175 -13.18 18.61 43.86
C SER A 175 -12.48 19.97 43.97
N VAL A 176 -13.00 20.82 44.85
CA VAL A 176 -12.42 22.16 45.12
C VAL A 176 -10.97 22.04 45.59
N ARG A 177 -10.63 20.95 46.29
CA ARG A 177 -9.25 20.65 46.74
C ARG A 177 -8.34 20.31 45.55
N ALA A 178 -8.77 19.41 44.67
CA ALA A 178 -8.01 19.04 43.48
C ALA A 178 -7.77 20.25 42.56
N ARG A 179 -8.81 21.05 42.28
CA ARG A 179 -8.68 22.29 41.47
C ARG A 179 -7.71 23.30 42.07
N ASN A 180 -7.78 23.54 43.37
CA ASN A 180 -6.89 24.49 44.04
C ASN A 180 -5.43 24.00 44.07
N CYS A 181 -5.19 22.69 44.11
CA CYS A 181 -3.85 22.13 44.01
C CYS A 181 -3.29 22.28 42.58
N LEU A 182 -4.07 21.89 41.56
CA LEU A 182 -3.69 22.00 40.15
C LEU A 182 -3.39 23.46 39.75
N LYS A 183 -4.22 24.40 40.21
CA LYS A 183 -4.00 25.84 39.99
C LYS A 183 -2.71 26.34 40.65
N LYS A 184 -2.37 25.87 41.86
CA LYS A 184 -1.11 26.23 42.54
C LYS A 184 0.13 25.61 41.90
N MET A 185 -0.04 24.51 41.19
CA MET A 185 1.00 23.86 40.39
C MET A 185 1.14 24.47 38.97
N ASN A 186 0.40 25.54 38.66
CA ASN A 186 0.31 26.16 37.32
C ASN A 186 -0.18 25.20 36.22
N ILE A 187 -1.00 24.22 36.56
CA ILE A 187 -1.59 23.28 35.61
C ILE A 187 -2.95 23.83 35.22
N HIS A 188 -3.07 24.26 33.96
CA HIS A 188 -4.28 24.92 33.46
C HIS A 188 -5.00 24.12 32.38
N SER A 189 -4.28 23.24 31.66
CA SER A 189 -4.81 22.43 30.57
C SER A 189 -4.62 20.94 30.82
N LEU A 190 -5.43 20.11 30.15
CA LEU A 190 -5.27 18.66 30.19
C LEU A 190 -3.87 18.24 29.70
N GLY A 191 -3.31 18.96 28.71
CA GLY A 191 -1.94 18.76 28.24
C GLY A 191 -0.88 18.96 29.31
N ASP A 192 -1.03 19.95 30.20
CA ASP A 192 -0.11 20.20 31.32
C ASP A 192 -0.18 19.08 32.37
N LEU A 193 -1.39 18.58 32.62
CA LEU A 193 -1.64 17.52 33.60
C LEU A 193 -0.98 16.19 33.19
N LEU A 194 -1.00 15.87 31.90
CA LEU A 194 -0.42 14.64 31.36
C LEU A 194 1.12 14.62 31.37
N ARG A 195 1.76 15.79 31.54
CA ARG A 195 3.23 15.91 31.66
C ARG A 195 3.74 15.64 33.07
N ILE A 196 2.84 15.64 34.06
CA ILE A 196 3.20 15.45 35.47
C ILE A 196 2.93 14.00 35.85
N SER A 197 3.89 13.41 36.57
CA SER A 197 3.80 12.03 37.02
C SER A 197 3.03 11.94 38.35
N GLU A 198 2.46 10.78 38.64
CA GLU A 198 1.80 10.50 39.92
C GLU A 198 2.66 10.82 41.16
N PRO A 199 3.96 10.44 41.22
CA PRO A 199 4.80 10.78 42.38
C PRO A 199 5.06 12.28 42.52
N GLU A 200 5.06 13.05 41.42
CA GLU A 200 5.21 14.51 41.47
C GLU A 200 3.97 15.20 42.02
N LEU A 201 2.78 14.70 41.70
CA LEU A 201 1.54 15.20 42.30
C LEU A 201 1.51 14.91 43.81
N MET A 202 1.88 13.70 44.22
CA MET A 202 1.91 13.29 45.63
C MET A 202 3.00 13.98 46.46
N ALA A 203 4.11 14.40 45.84
CA ALA A 203 5.17 15.13 46.51
C ALA A 203 4.80 16.59 46.84
N TYR A 204 3.68 17.10 46.30
CA TYR A 204 3.28 18.48 46.50
C TYR A 204 2.56 18.69 47.83
N LYS A 205 2.89 19.80 48.49
CA LYS A 205 2.39 20.14 49.83
C LYS A 205 0.86 20.25 49.83
N ASN A 206 0.21 19.44 50.67
CA ASN A 206 -1.25 19.34 50.83
C ASN A 206 -2.00 18.66 49.67
N PHE A 207 -1.31 17.93 48.79
CA PHE A 207 -1.97 17.03 47.85
C PHE A 207 -2.29 15.70 48.54
N GLY A 208 -3.52 15.20 48.36
CA GLY A 208 -4.02 14.00 49.06
C GLY A 208 -4.40 12.88 48.11
N GLU A 209 -4.44 11.64 48.63
CA GLU A 209 -4.78 10.43 47.86
C GLU A 209 -6.16 10.52 47.20
N THR A 210 -7.14 11.14 47.85
CA THR A 210 -8.48 11.32 47.28
C THR A 210 -8.47 12.20 46.04
N SER A 211 -7.69 13.28 46.03
CA SER A 211 -7.53 14.15 44.86
C SER A 211 -6.75 13.46 43.73
N LEU A 212 -5.78 12.60 44.07
CA LEU A 212 -5.10 11.77 43.07
C LEU A 212 -6.09 10.81 42.38
N GLN A 213 -6.95 10.16 43.16
CA GLN A 213 -7.88 9.17 42.65
C GLN A 213 -8.99 9.79 41.79
N GLU A 214 -9.47 11.00 42.15
CA GLU A 214 -10.37 11.80 41.31
C GLU A 214 -9.74 12.15 39.96
N ILE A 215 -8.48 12.60 39.95
CA ILE A 215 -7.76 12.93 38.71
C ILE A 215 -7.57 11.68 37.84
N LYS A 216 -7.19 10.54 38.45
CA LYS A 216 -7.07 9.27 37.73
C LYS A 216 -8.39 8.79 37.15
N ALA A 217 -9.49 8.93 37.88
CA ALA A 217 -10.82 8.56 37.40
C ALA A 217 -11.24 9.40 36.19
N MET A 218 -11.05 10.72 36.25
CA MET A 218 -11.32 11.64 35.15
C MET A 218 -10.48 11.29 33.90
N LEU A 219 -9.19 11.02 34.07
CA LEU A 219 -8.30 10.64 32.98
C LEU A 219 -8.67 9.29 32.38
N ALA A 220 -9.04 8.30 33.22
CA ALA A 220 -9.47 6.98 32.78
C ALA A 220 -10.77 7.03 31.96
N GLU A 221 -11.72 7.89 32.31
CA GLU A 221 -12.96 8.11 31.54
C GLU A 221 -12.68 8.61 30.10
N LYS A 222 -11.53 9.29 29.92
CA LYS A 222 -11.07 9.81 28.62
C LYS A 222 -10.00 8.92 27.96
N GLY A 223 -9.69 7.76 28.54
CA GLY A 223 -8.67 6.84 28.03
C GLY A 223 -7.23 7.36 28.12
N LEU A 224 -6.97 8.30 29.03
CA LEU A 224 -5.67 8.95 29.24
C LEU A 224 -5.07 8.52 30.59
N GLN A 225 -3.74 8.64 30.77
CA GLN A 225 -3.07 8.36 32.05
C GLN A 225 -2.04 9.44 32.41
N LEU A 226 -1.84 9.66 33.71
CA LEU A 226 -0.84 10.59 34.24
C LEU A 226 0.57 10.16 33.81
N GLY A 227 1.40 11.13 33.43
CA GLY A 227 2.78 10.87 33.03
C GLY A 227 2.97 10.23 31.65
N GLN A 228 1.92 9.98 30.86
CA GLN A 228 2.04 9.45 29.50
C GLN A 228 2.89 10.30 28.56
N MET A 229 3.03 11.62 28.81
CA MET A 229 3.93 12.49 28.06
C MET A 229 5.33 12.64 28.68
N LYS A 230 5.56 12.07 29.87
CA LYS A 230 6.88 11.96 30.50
C LYS A 230 7.57 10.62 30.22
N GLU A 231 6.78 9.59 29.92
CA GLU A 231 7.23 8.27 29.44
C GLU A 231 7.59 8.21 27.95
N GLU A 232 7.65 9.36 27.26
CA GLU A 232 8.49 9.52 26.06
C GLU A 232 9.89 10.05 26.44
N ALA A 233 10.52 9.40 27.42
CA ALA A 233 11.98 9.35 27.47
C ALA A 233 12.44 8.18 26.57
N PRO A 234 13.57 8.30 25.85
CA PRO A 234 14.01 7.28 24.90
C PRO A 234 14.11 5.92 25.62
N ARG A 235 13.46 4.92 25.03
CA ARG A 235 13.43 3.54 25.54
C ARG A 235 14.86 3.09 25.95
N PRO A 236 15.02 2.37 27.08
CA PRO A 236 16.32 1.95 27.55
C PRO A 236 17.03 1.07 26.53
N ALA A 237 18.31 1.37 26.29
CA ALA A 237 19.20 0.55 25.48
C ALA A 237 19.20 -0.90 25.99
N ARG A 238 18.94 -1.84 25.07
CA ARG A 238 19.17 -3.27 25.30
C ARG A 238 20.62 -3.50 25.78
N PRO A 239 20.86 -4.50 26.65
CA PRO A 239 22.17 -4.75 27.23
C PRO A 239 23.21 -5.05 26.14
N PRO A 240 24.51 -4.81 26.40
CA PRO A 240 25.58 -4.94 25.42
C PRO A 240 25.67 -6.40 24.97
N GLN A 241 25.01 -6.71 23.87
CA GLN A 241 25.31 -7.91 23.12
C GLN A 241 26.73 -7.75 22.64
N SER A 242 27.55 -8.73 23.01
CA SER A 242 28.95 -8.86 22.64
C SER A 242 29.15 -8.37 21.21
N ARG A 243 30.10 -7.43 21.05
CA ARG A 243 30.66 -7.09 19.73
C ARG A 243 31.12 -8.41 19.13
N ARG A 244 30.31 -9.00 18.24
CA ARG A 244 30.83 -10.00 17.33
C ARG A 244 31.94 -9.28 16.56
N PRO A 245 33.17 -9.83 16.51
CA PRO A 245 34.22 -9.24 15.72
C PRO A 245 33.69 -9.06 14.31
N LEU A 246 34.00 -7.91 13.71
CA LEU A 246 33.68 -7.63 12.31
C LEU A 246 34.04 -8.89 11.50
N PRO A 247 33.11 -9.46 10.71
CA PRO A 247 33.51 -10.51 9.79
C PRO A 247 34.55 -9.90 8.85
N ASP A 248 35.64 -10.65 8.63
CA ASP A 248 36.82 -10.32 7.83
C ASP A 248 36.46 -9.91 6.38
N GLY A 249 35.84 -8.75 6.22
CA GLY A 249 35.81 -8.01 4.97
C GLY A 249 37.11 -7.23 4.91
N ALA A 250 38.02 -7.69 4.04
CA ALA A 250 39.33 -7.08 3.86
C ALA A 250 39.22 -5.53 3.85
N PRO A 251 40.13 -4.80 4.52
CA PRO A 251 40.09 -3.33 4.58
C PRO A 251 40.05 -2.67 3.19
N GLU A 252 40.44 -3.39 2.14
CA GLU A 252 40.29 -3.00 0.73
C GLU A 252 38.84 -2.84 0.28
N ILE A 253 37.91 -3.70 0.75
CA ILE A 253 36.51 -3.67 0.34
C ILE A 253 35.78 -2.49 1.00
N LEU A 254 36.09 -2.19 2.26
CA LEU A 254 35.50 -1.07 2.99
C LEU A 254 35.97 0.30 2.45
N ASN A 255 37.21 0.38 1.96
CA ASN A 255 37.77 1.58 1.34
C ASN A 255 37.34 1.78 -0.12
N ARG A 256 36.58 0.83 -0.70
CA ARG A 256 36.12 0.93 -2.07
C ARG A 256 35.14 2.09 -2.23
N VAL A 257 35.37 2.90 -3.26
CA VAL A 257 34.60 4.13 -3.51
C VAL A 257 33.24 3.78 -4.11
N LEU A 258 32.18 4.39 -3.60
CA LEU A 258 30.80 4.14 -4.03
C LEU A 258 30.55 4.49 -5.52
N SER A 259 31.43 5.28 -6.14
CA SER A 259 31.39 5.60 -7.57
C SER A 259 31.73 4.40 -8.47
N GLU A 260 32.50 3.44 -7.98
CA GLU A 260 32.87 2.23 -8.71
C GLU A 260 31.79 1.15 -8.66
N ILE A 261 30.74 1.36 -7.86
CA ILE A 261 29.64 0.43 -7.68
C ILE A 261 28.47 0.92 -8.52
N GLU A 262 27.89 0.00 -9.29
CA GLU A 262 26.75 0.29 -10.14
C GLU A 262 25.47 0.44 -9.32
N PHE A 263 25.26 1.65 -8.81
CA PHE A 263 24.00 2.10 -8.23
C PHE A 263 23.13 2.79 -9.29
N SER A 264 21.81 2.71 -9.11
CA SER A 264 20.85 3.52 -9.86
C SER A 264 21.14 5.01 -9.70
N SER A 265 20.74 5.79 -10.71
CA SER A 265 20.91 7.25 -10.71
C SER A 265 20.25 7.94 -9.51
N ARG A 266 19.24 7.32 -8.88
CA ARG A 266 18.60 7.82 -7.66
C ARG A 266 19.41 7.47 -6.41
N ALA A 267 19.85 6.22 -6.27
CA ALA A 267 20.69 5.81 -5.16
C ALA A 267 22.01 6.60 -5.15
N ARG A 268 22.67 6.75 -6.30
CA ARG A 268 23.92 7.53 -6.45
C ARG A 268 23.75 9.00 -6.01
N LYS A 269 22.74 9.70 -6.51
CA LYS A 269 22.47 11.11 -6.14
C LYS A 269 22.15 11.27 -4.66
N CYS A 270 21.59 10.26 -4.01
CA CYS A 270 21.32 10.30 -2.57
C CYS A 270 22.59 10.03 -1.74
N LEU A 271 23.41 9.07 -2.16
CA LEU A 271 24.71 8.78 -1.53
C LEU A 271 25.65 9.99 -1.62
N GLU A 272 25.66 10.69 -2.77
CA GLU A 272 26.39 11.95 -2.96
C GLU A 272 25.88 13.06 -2.03
N ARG A 273 24.56 13.19 -1.84
CA ARG A 273 23.97 14.19 -0.92
C ARG A 273 24.29 13.94 0.54
N LEU A 274 24.57 12.70 0.93
CA LEU A 274 25.01 12.34 2.26
C LEU A 274 26.52 12.48 2.46
N ASN A 275 27.26 12.90 1.42
CA ASN A 275 28.72 12.91 1.38
C ASN A 275 29.33 11.54 1.74
N LEU A 276 28.66 10.44 1.40
CA LEU A 276 29.23 9.10 1.59
C LEU A 276 30.14 8.80 0.40
N VAL A 277 31.39 8.47 0.67
CA VAL A 277 32.39 8.24 -0.37
C VAL A 277 32.73 6.76 -0.47
N THR A 278 32.71 6.03 0.64
CA THR A 278 33.15 4.63 0.70
C THR A 278 32.06 3.67 1.15
N LEU A 279 32.22 2.37 0.85
CA LEU A 279 31.36 1.31 1.39
C LEU A 279 31.39 1.26 2.93
N GLY A 280 32.52 1.60 3.55
CA GLY A 280 32.64 1.73 4.99
C GLY A 280 31.69 2.77 5.58
N ASP A 281 31.55 3.93 4.93
CA ASP A 281 30.65 4.99 5.38
C ASP A 281 29.17 4.57 5.30
N LEU A 282 28.85 3.70 4.34
CA LEU A 282 27.50 3.21 4.09
C LEU A 282 27.07 2.14 5.09
N VAL A 283 27.97 1.22 5.45
CA VAL A 283 27.70 0.12 6.40
C VAL A 283 27.39 0.62 7.82
N VAL A 284 27.94 1.79 8.21
CA VAL A 284 27.70 2.38 9.54
C VAL A 284 26.31 3.02 9.66
N ARG A 285 25.63 3.30 8.53
CA ARG A 285 24.30 3.92 8.50
C ARG A 285 23.20 2.90 8.72
N THR A 286 22.14 3.37 9.38
CA THR A 286 20.93 2.59 9.58
C THR A 286 19.95 2.77 8.43
N GLU A 287 19.07 1.79 8.25
CA GLU A 287 18.02 1.85 7.23
C GLU A 287 17.09 3.06 7.41
N ALA A 288 16.81 3.40 8.67
CA ALA A 288 15.99 4.55 9.03
C ALA A 288 16.67 5.89 8.66
N GLU A 289 17.99 6.00 8.84
CA GLU A 289 18.74 7.19 8.43
C GLU A 289 18.74 7.39 6.92
N LEU A 290 18.85 6.29 6.15
CA LEU A 290 18.80 6.36 4.70
C LEU A 290 17.38 6.71 4.22
N LEU A 291 16.35 6.11 4.80
CA LEU A 291 14.95 6.40 4.47
C LEU A 291 14.45 7.78 4.92
N ALA A 292 15.11 8.41 5.90
CA ALA A 292 14.78 9.78 6.32
C ALA A 292 15.17 10.85 5.28
N ILE A 293 15.88 10.47 4.22
CA ILE A 293 16.40 11.41 3.22
C ILE A 293 15.34 11.69 2.17
N LYS A 294 15.14 12.98 1.89
CA LYS A 294 14.24 13.44 0.84
C LYS A 294 14.64 12.83 -0.52
N ASN A 295 13.71 12.08 -1.11
CA ASN A 295 13.84 11.32 -2.36
C ASN A 295 14.63 10.00 -2.28
N PHE A 296 14.93 9.49 -1.08
CA PHE A 296 15.45 8.14 -0.88
C PHE A 296 14.29 7.20 -0.50
N GLY A 297 13.89 6.37 -1.46
CA GLY A 297 12.76 5.45 -1.30
C GLY A 297 13.19 4.03 -0.94
N GLN A 298 12.21 3.20 -0.58
CA GLN A 298 12.37 1.76 -0.30
C GLN A 298 13.11 1.01 -1.43
N THR A 299 12.89 1.39 -2.69
CA THR A 299 13.58 0.78 -3.85
C THR A 299 15.09 1.04 -3.84
N SER A 300 15.51 2.25 -3.44
CA SER A 300 16.93 2.60 -3.33
C SER A 300 17.56 1.97 -2.09
N LEU A 301 16.79 1.78 -1.01
CA LEU A 301 17.22 1.02 0.16
C LEU A 301 17.46 -0.46 -0.19
N SER A 302 16.51 -1.10 -0.85
CA SER A 302 16.62 -2.51 -1.26
C SER A 302 17.79 -2.73 -2.24
N GLU A 303 18.01 -1.79 -3.16
CA GLU A 303 19.16 -1.79 -4.06
C GLU A 303 20.49 -1.67 -3.28
N VAL A 304 20.57 -0.74 -2.33
CA VAL A 304 21.75 -0.60 -1.46
C VAL A 304 22.00 -1.88 -0.66
N LYS A 305 20.96 -2.48 -0.08
CA LYS A 305 21.08 -3.75 0.67
C LYS A 305 21.54 -4.91 -0.20
N ALA A 306 20.98 -5.05 -1.40
CA ALA A 306 21.36 -6.08 -2.35
C ALA A 306 22.84 -5.94 -2.75
N LYS A 307 23.28 -4.71 -3.03
CA LYS A 307 24.68 -4.43 -3.37
C LYS A 307 25.65 -4.62 -2.21
N LEU A 308 25.24 -4.30 -0.98
CA LEU A 308 26.05 -4.61 0.21
C LEU A 308 26.16 -6.12 0.44
N ALA A 309 25.09 -6.87 0.19
CA ALA A 309 25.09 -8.33 0.31
C ALA A 309 26.03 -9.01 -0.69
N GLU A 310 26.23 -8.46 -1.90
CA GLU A 310 27.24 -8.95 -2.87
C GLU A 310 28.67 -8.91 -2.31
N PHE A 311 28.94 -7.99 -1.37
CA PHE A 311 30.23 -7.86 -0.68
C PHE A 311 30.24 -8.51 0.71
N ASN A 312 29.23 -9.32 1.06
CA ASN A 312 29.02 -9.87 2.41
C ASN A 312 28.91 -8.81 3.53
N LEU A 313 28.48 -7.60 3.17
CA LEU A 313 28.27 -6.48 4.09
C LEU A 313 26.78 -6.27 4.35
N SER A 314 26.44 -5.68 5.48
CA SER A 314 25.05 -5.34 5.80
C SER A 314 24.97 -3.99 6.50
N LEU A 315 23.89 -3.25 6.27
CA LEU A 315 23.63 -1.98 6.96
C LEU A 315 23.52 -2.20 8.47
N ARG A 316 23.89 -1.17 9.23
CA ARG A 316 23.76 -1.19 10.69
C ARG A 316 22.30 -1.38 11.07
N LYS A 317 21.99 -2.48 11.76
CA LYS A 317 20.63 -2.74 12.25
C LYS A 317 20.25 -1.71 13.33
N PRO A 318 19.00 -1.20 13.32
CA PRO A 318 18.52 -0.32 14.37
C PRO A 318 18.55 -1.06 15.72
N SER A 319 19.05 -0.37 16.75
CA SER A 319 19.25 -0.91 18.11
C SER A 319 17.95 -1.05 18.87
#